data_AF-H0XYQ9-F1
#
_entry.id   AF-H0XYQ9-F1
#
_cell.length_a   1.000
_cell.length_b   1.000
_cell.length_c   1.000
_cell.angle_alpha   90.00
_cell.angle_beta   90.00
_cell.angle_gamma   90.00
#
_symmetry.space_group_name_H-M   'P 1'
#
loop_
_entity.id
_entity.type
_entity.pdbx_description
1 polymer ?
#
loop_
_entity_poly.entity_id
_entity_poly.type
_entity_poly.pdbx_seq_one_letter_code
_entity_poly.pdbx_strand_id
1 'polypeptide(L)'
;QQSTGGRETTQLEMAGLLLLWLPGEEGEHQGFTQTVCSGASCAIQMTQSPPSLSASLGNTVTITCQASQSISRWLAWYQQKPGKSPKLLIYDASNLVTGVPSRFRGSGSGTDFSLTISGLQAEDVADYYCQQHNSSPPT
;
A
#
# COMPACT_ATOMS: atom_id res chain seq x y z
N GLN A 1 -34.95 37.76 -8.72
CA GLN A 1 -35.03 37.01 -9.98
C GLN A 1 -33.61 36.46 -10.21
N GLN A 2 -33.25 35.20 -9.88
CA GLN A 2 -33.56 33.93 -10.59
C GLN A 2 -33.45 34.12 -12.12
N SER A 3 -32.73 33.33 -12.94
CA SER A 3 -32.15 31.98 -12.79
C SER A 3 -31.31 31.64 -14.05
N THR A 4 -30.26 30.82 -13.88
CA THR A 4 -29.74 29.72 -14.76
C THR A 4 -29.29 29.92 -16.22
N GLY A 5 -28.09 29.39 -16.52
CA GLY A 5 -27.66 28.89 -17.83
C GLY A 5 -26.19 28.46 -17.83
N GLY A 6 -25.91 27.17 -17.57
CA GLY A 6 -24.56 26.62 -17.39
C GLY A 6 -23.76 26.39 -18.69
N ARG A 7 -22.45 26.20 -18.51
CA ARG A 7 -21.56 25.44 -19.40
C ARG A 7 -20.55 24.69 -18.55
N GLU A 8 -20.52 23.38 -18.74
CA GLU A 8 -19.55 22.44 -18.23
C GLU A 8 -18.13 22.92 -18.53
N THR A 9 -17.34 23.16 -17.48
CA THR A 9 -15.89 23.19 -17.60
C THR A 9 -15.39 21.86 -17.09
N THR A 10 -15.38 20.88 -17.98
CA THR A 10 -14.55 19.68 -17.87
C THR A 10 -13.13 20.17 -17.56
N GLN A 11 -12.72 20.13 -16.29
CA GLN A 11 -11.34 20.41 -15.91
C GLN A 11 -10.48 19.25 -16.38
N LEU A 12 -10.13 19.31 -17.67
CA LEU A 12 -8.97 18.66 -18.23
C LEU A 12 -7.73 19.42 -17.77
N GLU A 13 -6.70 18.64 -17.45
CA GLU A 13 -5.30 19.06 -17.35
C GLU A 13 -4.87 19.78 -16.06
N MET A 14 -4.48 18.97 -15.08
CA MET A 14 -3.39 19.31 -14.16
C MET A 14 -2.31 18.24 -14.30
N ALA A 15 -1.22 18.64 -14.93
CA ALA A 15 0.04 17.94 -15.16
C ALA A 15 0.37 16.70 -14.29
N GLY A 16 0.62 15.57 -14.95
CA GLY A 16 1.74 14.66 -14.66
C GLY A 16 1.82 13.92 -13.31
N LEU A 17 0.84 14.06 -12.44
CA LEU A 17 0.79 13.42 -11.11
C LEU A 17 -0.30 12.35 -11.10
N LEU A 18 0.12 11.09 -11.27
CA LEU A 18 -0.77 9.95 -11.14
C LEU A 18 -0.81 9.54 -9.68
N LEU A 19 -1.96 9.75 -9.03
CA LEU A 19 -2.17 9.48 -7.62
C LEU A 19 -2.33 7.97 -7.40
N LEU A 20 -1.40 7.34 -6.67
CA LEU A 20 -1.63 6.02 -6.08
C LEU A 20 -2.46 6.23 -4.81
N TRP A 21 -3.79 6.11 -4.91
CA TRP A 21 -4.62 5.96 -3.72
C TRP A 21 -4.25 4.64 -3.04
N LEU A 22 -4.03 4.70 -1.72
CA LEU A 22 -4.17 3.59 -0.76
C LEU A 22 -5.45 3.92 0.03
N PRO A 23 -6.36 3.01 0.38
CA PRO A 23 -7.58 3.38 1.07
C PRO A 23 -7.21 3.50 2.54
N GLY A 24 -7.09 4.75 2.96
CA GLY A 24 -7.02 5.19 4.35
C GLY A 24 -7.80 6.49 4.43
N GLU A 25 -9.09 6.32 4.73
CA GLU A 25 -10.17 7.30 4.90
C GLU A 25 -9.85 8.81 4.96
N GLU A 26 -10.67 9.57 4.23
CA GLU A 26 -11.00 10.95 4.54
C GLU A 26 -11.79 11.00 5.86
N GLY A 27 -11.04 11.09 6.96
CA GLY A 27 -11.58 11.24 8.31
C GLY A 27 -10.54 11.93 9.18
N GLU A 28 -10.75 13.23 9.40
CA GLU A 28 -10.01 14.03 10.37
C GLU A 28 -10.26 13.50 11.79
N HIS A 29 -9.49 12.49 12.21
CA HIS A 29 -9.28 12.16 13.62
C HIS A 29 -7.91 11.49 13.77
N GLN A 30 -6.98 12.23 14.39
CA GLN A 30 -5.84 11.77 15.20
C GLN A 30 -5.30 10.36 14.91
N GLY A 31 -4.08 10.31 14.34
CA GLY A 31 -3.12 9.20 14.40
C GLY A 31 -3.67 7.86 14.86
N PHE A 32 -4.12 7.05 13.90
CA PHE A 32 -4.57 5.69 14.15
C PHE A 32 -3.37 4.77 14.45
N THR A 33 -2.84 4.87 15.68
CA THR A 33 -2.28 3.71 16.35
C THR A 33 -3.48 2.85 16.73
N GLN A 34 -3.74 1.77 16.00
CA GLN A 34 -4.74 0.78 16.42
C GLN A 34 -4.16 -0.02 17.59
N THR A 35 -4.12 0.59 18.77
CA THR A 35 -3.85 -0.12 20.03
C THR A 35 -5.17 -0.63 20.58
N VAL A 36 -5.64 -1.78 20.07
CA VAL A 36 -6.67 -2.57 20.76
C VAL A 36 -5.96 -3.63 21.59
N CYS A 37 -5.60 -3.28 22.82
CA CYS A 37 -5.27 -4.27 23.83
C CYS A 37 -6.51 -4.51 24.70
N SER A 38 -7.30 -5.51 24.32
CA SER A 38 -8.35 -6.11 25.17
C SER A 38 -8.06 -7.61 25.29
N GLY A 39 -7.26 -7.99 26.30
CA GLY A 39 -7.05 -9.39 26.69
C GLY A 39 -5.95 -10.15 25.93
N ALA A 40 -4.88 -10.50 26.65
CA ALA A 40 -3.97 -11.65 26.49
C ALA A 40 -3.57 -12.22 25.10
N SER A 41 -3.58 -11.43 24.01
CA SER A 41 -2.77 -11.73 22.82
C SER A 41 -2.42 -10.45 22.07
N CYS A 42 -1.16 -10.03 22.10
CA CYS A 42 -0.69 -8.97 21.21
C CYS A 42 -0.53 -9.55 19.81
N ALA A 43 -1.49 -9.28 18.93
CA ALA A 43 -1.32 -9.49 17.50
C ALA A 43 -0.12 -8.67 16.99
N ILE A 44 0.61 -9.18 15.99
CA ILE A 44 1.68 -8.43 15.35
C ILE A 44 1.07 -7.25 14.60
N GLN A 45 1.44 -6.04 15.00
CA GLN A 45 0.98 -4.82 14.37
C GLN A 45 1.84 -4.52 13.14
N MET A 46 1.19 -4.12 12.04
CA MET A 46 1.83 -3.79 10.77
C MET A 46 1.59 -2.30 10.46
N THR A 47 2.65 -1.57 10.15
CA THR A 47 2.62 -0.14 9.84
C THR A 47 3.25 0.11 8.47
N GLN A 48 2.52 0.77 7.56
CA GLN A 48 3.01 1.08 6.21
C GLN A 48 3.31 2.57 6.04
N SER A 49 4.30 2.89 5.20
CA SER A 49 4.64 4.27 4.87
C SER A 49 5.15 4.39 3.41
N PRO A 50 4.85 5.50 2.71
CA PRO A 50 3.88 6.54 3.11
C PRO A 50 2.43 6.03 2.98
N PRO A 51 1.45 6.69 3.65
CA PRO A 51 0.04 6.34 3.52
C PRO A 51 -0.53 6.66 2.13
N SER A 52 0.09 7.57 1.39
CA SER A 52 -0.21 7.84 -0.02
C SER A 52 1.04 8.38 -0.70
N LEU A 53 1.15 8.13 -2.01
CA LEU A 53 2.28 8.59 -2.80
C LEU A 53 1.80 9.04 -4.17
N SER A 54 2.31 10.20 -4.60
CA SER A 54 2.15 10.68 -5.97
C SER A 54 3.48 10.56 -6.69
N ALA A 55 3.49 9.90 -7.84
CA ALA A 55 4.69 9.75 -8.65
C ALA A 55 4.34 9.77 -10.13
N SER A 56 5.25 10.28 -10.94
CA SER A 56 5.12 10.26 -12.40
C SER A 56 5.47 8.88 -12.96
N LEU A 57 4.91 8.55 -14.12
CA LEU A 57 5.25 7.33 -14.84
C LEU A 57 6.75 7.26 -15.10
N GLY A 58 7.32 6.05 -15.00
CA GLY A 58 8.76 5.83 -15.13
C GLY A 58 9.55 6.06 -13.84
N ASN A 59 8.99 6.71 -12.82
CA ASN A 59 9.68 6.88 -11.55
C ASN A 59 9.81 5.55 -10.80
N THR A 60 10.78 5.49 -9.89
CA THR A 60 10.87 4.40 -8.92
C THR A 60 10.20 4.83 -7.63
N VAL A 61 9.28 4.01 -7.14
CA VAL A 61 8.59 4.24 -5.87
C VAL A 61 8.97 3.15 -4.87
N THR A 62 9.03 3.52 -3.59
CA THR A 62 9.28 2.57 -2.50
C THR A 62 8.24 2.76 -1.42
N ILE A 63 7.60 1.65 -1.04
CA ILE A 63 6.66 1.55 0.07
C ILE A 63 7.34 0.73 1.14
N THR A 64 7.31 1.17 2.39
CA THR A 64 7.85 0.43 3.53
C THR A 64 6.73 -0.17 4.36
N CYS A 65 7.06 -1.27 5.03
CA CYS A 65 6.19 -1.95 5.96
C CYS A 65 7.01 -2.38 7.17
N GLN A 66 6.58 -1.98 8.36
CA GLN A 66 7.22 -2.28 9.63
C GLN A 66 6.29 -3.12 10.49
N ALA A 67 6.78 -4.26 10.97
CA ALA A 67 6.13 -5.12 11.94
C ALA A 67 6.59 -4.73 13.36
N SER A 68 5.69 -4.78 14.35
CA SER A 68 6.02 -4.52 15.75
C SER A 68 6.94 -5.58 16.38
N GLN A 69 7.03 -6.76 15.74
CA GLN A 69 7.85 -7.88 16.15
C GLN A 69 8.47 -8.55 14.92
N SER A 70 9.57 -9.28 15.11
CA SER A 70 10.23 -10.00 14.03
C SER A 70 9.32 -11.08 13.44
N ILE A 71 9.06 -11.00 12.14
CA ILE A 71 8.31 -12.00 11.36
C ILE A 71 9.21 -12.80 10.43
N SER A 72 10.53 -12.80 10.65
CA SER A 72 11.50 -13.44 9.76
C SER A 72 11.34 -12.97 8.31
N ARG A 73 10.83 -13.81 7.41
CA ARG A 73 10.50 -13.43 6.02
C ARG A 73 9.02 -13.64 5.70
N TRP A 74 8.18 -13.94 6.69
CA TRP A 74 6.77 -14.31 6.53
C TRP A 74 5.88 -13.09 6.22
N LEU A 75 6.17 -12.42 5.10
CA LEU A 75 5.50 -11.24 4.62
C LEU A 75 5.09 -11.40 3.16
N ALA A 76 3.85 -11.00 2.87
CA ALA A 76 3.30 -10.93 1.54
C ALA A 76 2.92 -9.50 1.18
N TRP A 77 3.10 -9.13 -0.09
CA TRP A 77 2.66 -7.87 -0.67
C TRP A 77 1.50 -8.11 -1.63
N TYR A 78 0.46 -7.30 -1.51
CA TYR A 78 -0.73 -7.33 -2.35
C TYR A 78 -0.93 -6.02 -3.07
N GLN A 79 -1.53 -6.11 -4.26
CA GLN A 79 -2.04 -4.98 -5.03
C GLN A 79 -3.55 -5.12 -5.18
N GLN A 80 -4.29 -4.08 -4.82
CA GLN A 80 -5.73 -4.02 -5.00
C GLN A 80 -6.08 -2.81 -5.87
N LYS A 81 -6.77 -3.09 -6.98
CA LYS A 81 -7.32 -2.04 -7.84
C LYS A 81 -8.74 -1.70 -7.38
N PRO A 82 -9.21 -0.46 -7.62
CA PRO A 82 -10.59 -0.09 -7.31
C PRO A 82 -11.60 -1.09 -7.87
N GLY A 83 -12.47 -1.62 -7.01
CA GLY A 83 -13.50 -2.60 -7.37
C GLY A 83 -12.98 -4.00 -7.72
N LYS A 84 -11.71 -4.33 -7.42
CA LYS A 84 -11.12 -5.67 -7.61
C LYS A 84 -10.68 -6.28 -6.29
N SER A 85 -10.57 -7.60 -6.26
CA SER A 85 -9.98 -8.33 -5.14
C SER A 85 -8.47 -8.08 -5.06
N PRO A 86 -7.87 -8.08 -3.85
CA PRO A 86 -6.42 -8.04 -3.70
C PRO A 86 -5.72 -9.16 -4.48
N LYS A 87 -4.67 -8.82 -5.22
CA LYS A 87 -3.82 -9.75 -5.97
C LYS A 87 -2.47 -9.83 -5.29
N LEU A 88 -2.01 -11.06 -5.02
CA LEU A 88 -0.68 -11.30 -4.47
C LEU A 88 0.41 -10.92 -5.50
N LEU A 89 1.38 -10.11 -5.07
CA LEU A 89 2.54 -9.71 -5.87
C LEU A 89 3.80 -10.47 -5.45
N ILE A 90 4.12 -10.41 -4.16
CA ILE A 90 5.34 -10.96 -3.57
C ILE A 90 4.98 -11.74 -2.32
N TYR A 91 5.66 -12.86 -2.09
CA TYR A 91 5.61 -13.66 -0.88
C TYR A 91 7.02 -13.88 -0.33
N ASP A 92 7.14 -14.40 0.89
CA ASP A 92 8.42 -14.57 1.60
C ASP A 92 9.34 -13.33 1.52
N ALA A 93 8.75 -12.15 1.69
CA ALA A 93 9.35 -10.82 1.61
C ALA A 93 9.96 -10.42 0.25
N SER A 94 10.35 -11.36 -0.61
CA SER A 94 11.14 -11.09 -1.83
C SER A 94 10.82 -11.99 -3.03
N ASN A 95 10.08 -13.09 -2.84
CA ASN A 95 9.74 -14.00 -3.93
C ASN A 95 8.58 -13.44 -4.75
N LEU A 96 8.85 -13.21 -6.04
CA LEU A 96 7.86 -12.67 -6.97
C LEU A 96 6.90 -13.77 -7.45
N VAL A 97 5.59 -13.51 -7.43
CA VAL A 97 4.60 -14.44 -8.00
C VAL A 97 4.75 -14.52 -9.52
N THR A 98 4.57 -15.71 -10.08
CA THR A 98 4.62 -15.93 -11.53
C THR A 98 3.61 -15.04 -12.26
N GLY A 99 4.06 -14.35 -13.31
CA GLY A 99 3.25 -13.41 -14.09
C GLY A 99 3.18 -12.00 -13.51
N VAL A 100 3.83 -11.72 -12.38
CA VAL A 100 4.05 -10.35 -11.92
C VAL A 100 5.29 -9.77 -12.63
N PRO A 101 5.25 -8.53 -13.14
CA PRO A 101 6.38 -7.90 -13.81
C PRO A 101 7.62 -7.78 -12.90
N SER A 102 8.81 -7.96 -13.48
CA SER A 102 10.10 -7.88 -12.75
C SER A 102 10.42 -6.48 -12.20
N ARG A 103 9.66 -5.44 -12.58
CA ARG A 103 9.74 -4.11 -11.98
C ARG A 103 9.36 -4.08 -10.50
N PHE A 104 8.58 -5.05 -10.03
CA PHE A 104 8.25 -5.21 -8.62
C PHE A 104 9.36 -5.96 -7.90
N ARG A 105 9.83 -5.40 -6.79
CA ARG A 105 10.89 -5.99 -5.98
C ARG A 105 10.56 -5.86 -4.51
N GLY A 106 10.52 -7.00 -3.82
CA GLY A 106 10.41 -7.05 -2.37
C GLY A 106 11.79 -7.17 -1.71
N SER A 107 11.95 -6.57 -0.54
CA SER A 107 13.15 -6.69 0.27
C SER A 107 12.79 -6.60 1.76
N GLY A 108 13.69 -7.08 2.61
CA GLY A 108 13.55 -6.98 4.06
C GLY A 108 13.47 -8.32 4.78
N SER A 109 13.61 -8.25 6.09
CA SER A 109 13.52 -9.37 7.01
C SER A 109 13.43 -8.88 8.44
N GLY A 110 12.90 -9.70 9.34
CA GLY A 110 12.72 -9.34 10.73
C GLY A 110 11.52 -8.42 10.88
N THR A 111 11.76 -7.14 11.10
CA THR A 111 10.73 -6.12 11.35
C THR A 111 10.49 -5.20 10.15
N ASP A 112 11.48 -4.99 9.30
CA ASP A 112 11.46 -3.93 8.29
C ASP A 112 11.48 -4.51 6.87
N PHE A 113 10.51 -4.08 6.08
CA PHE A 113 10.25 -4.56 4.73
C PHE A 113 10.02 -3.41 3.77
N SER A 114 10.33 -3.64 2.50
CA SER A 114 10.05 -2.68 1.43
C SER A 114 9.57 -3.36 0.16
N LEU A 115 8.68 -2.65 -0.53
CA LEU A 115 8.24 -2.90 -1.88
C LEU A 115 8.75 -1.76 -2.77
N THR A 116 9.60 -2.09 -3.72
CA THR A 116 10.08 -1.17 -4.73
C THR A 116 9.41 -1.48 -6.06
N ILE A 117 8.90 -0.46 -6.73
CA ILE A 117 8.35 -0.54 -8.08
C ILE A 117 9.18 0.37 -8.97
N SER A 118 9.95 -0.21 -9.86
CA SER A 118 10.82 0.53 -10.78
C SER A 118 10.13 0.79 -12.11
N GLY A 119 10.11 2.05 -12.57
CA GLY A 119 9.46 2.36 -13.84
C GLY A 119 7.95 2.27 -13.73
N LEU A 120 7.37 3.03 -12.80
CA LEU A 120 5.93 3.03 -12.49
C LEU A 120 5.09 3.17 -13.77
N GLN A 121 4.10 2.29 -13.93
CA GLN A 121 3.21 2.27 -15.09
C GLN A 121 1.78 2.67 -14.70
N ALA A 122 0.95 3.06 -15.68
CA ALA A 122 -0.42 3.47 -15.41
C ALA A 122 -1.25 2.34 -14.80
N GLU A 123 -0.95 1.08 -15.13
CA GLU A 123 -1.61 -0.07 -14.51
C GLU A 123 -1.19 -0.34 -13.07
N ASP A 124 -0.12 0.28 -12.58
CA ASP A 124 0.39 0.10 -11.21
C ASP A 124 -0.36 1.01 -10.21
N VAL A 125 -1.32 1.80 -10.70
CA VAL A 125 -2.23 2.59 -9.87
C VAL A 125 -3.18 1.70 -9.11
N ALA A 126 -2.91 1.57 -7.81
CA ALA A 126 -3.57 0.64 -6.93
C ALA A 126 -3.23 0.94 -5.46
N ASP A 127 -4.06 0.36 -4.61
CA ASP A 127 -3.82 0.19 -3.20
C ASP A 127 -2.81 -0.97 -2.98
N TYR A 128 -1.80 -0.78 -2.12
CA TYR A 128 -0.78 -1.76 -1.77
C TYR A 128 -0.80 -2.09 -0.28
N TYR A 129 -0.79 -3.37 0.04
CA TYR A 129 -0.82 -3.86 1.42
C TYR A 129 0.29 -4.85 1.69
N CYS A 130 0.87 -4.76 2.88
CA CYS A 130 1.70 -5.82 3.43
C CYS A 130 0.90 -6.64 4.45
N GLN A 131 1.10 -7.95 4.45
CA GLN A 131 0.48 -8.86 5.39
C GLN A 131 1.51 -9.82 5.93
N GLN A 132 1.60 -9.91 7.26
CA GLN A 132 2.36 -10.97 7.91
C GLN A 132 1.52 -12.26 7.99
N HIS A 133 2.20 -13.39 7.92
CA HIS A 133 1.60 -14.72 8.14
C HIS A 133 2.45 -15.57 9.10
N ASN A 134 3.20 -14.91 9.98
CA ASN A 134 3.92 -15.56 11.06
C ASN A 134 2.93 -15.98 12.16
N SER A 135 2.94 -17.25 12.55
CA SER A 135 1.97 -17.82 13.49
C SER A 135 2.42 -17.79 14.96
N SER A 136 3.53 -17.16 15.28
CA SER A 136 4.10 -17.23 16.63
C SER A 136 3.43 -16.23 17.58
N PRO A 137 2.71 -16.67 18.62
CA PRO A 137 2.38 -15.79 19.73
C PRO A 137 3.68 -15.35 20.43
N PRO A 138 3.73 -14.13 20.98
CA PRO A 138 4.90 -13.67 21.73
C PRO A 138 5.16 -14.61 22.91
N THR A 139 6.39 -15.15 23.00
CA THR A 139 6.94 -15.81 24.20
C THR A 139 7.15 -14.85 25.34
#